data_AF-C0PL40-F1
#
_entry.id   AF-C0PL40-F1
#
_cell.length_a   1.000
_cell.length_b   1.000
_cell.length_c   1.000
_cell.angle_alpha   90.00
_cell.angle_beta   90.00
_cell.angle_gamma   90.00
#
_symmetry.space_group_name_H-M   'P 1'
#
loop_
_entity.id
_entity.type
_entity.pdbx_description
1 polymer ?
#
loop_
_entity_poly.entity_id
_entity_poly.type
_entity_poly.pdbx_seq_one_letter_code
_entity_poly.pdbx_strand_id
1 'polypeptide(L)'
;MEPFLMLQAWQLESLLPIFQRQPSGNKILSQLNLHGEGAVLKVSLGGPDVVDGRLLAALRVLLADDPEAVHKHDLNTLMSLDVQVPLGPTVEASALRTVLALCAIALQHFHTKIMDDQAILGGGPPLITQLAVQFRLQKKFTIVDVMQNISRRIKMLSPQKSTG
;
A
#
# COMPACT_ATOMS: atom_id res chain seq x y z
N MET A 1 -10.34 25.72 -2.18
CA MET A 1 -8.95 25.25 -2.29
C MET A 1 -8.92 23.92 -1.54
N GLU A 2 -8.82 22.81 -2.28
CA GLU A 2 -9.21 21.47 -1.80
C GLU A 2 -8.29 20.90 -0.70
N PRO A 3 -8.81 20.65 0.52
CA PRO A 3 -8.07 19.89 1.54
C PRO A 3 -7.85 18.42 1.13
N PHE A 4 -8.53 17.93 0.09
CA PHE A 4 -8.42 16.56 -0.42
C PHE A 4 -7.11 16.28 -1.17
N LEU A 5 -6.51 17.31 -1.78
CA LEU A 5 -5.25 17.18 -2.53
C LEU A 5 -4.01 17.26 -1.61
N MET A 6 -4.07 18.01 -0.51
CA MET A 6 -2.97 18.08 0.46
C MET A 6 -2.77 16.78 1.24
N LEU A 7 -3.85 16.04 1.51
CA LEU A 7 -3.79 14.79 2.27
C LEU A 7 -3.13 13.63 1.51
N GLN A 8 -3.19 13.62 0.17
CA GLN A 8 -2.47 12.62 -0.63
C GLN A 8 -0.96 12.93 -0.72
N ALA A 9 -0.56 14.20 -0.61
CA ALA A 9 0.85 14.61 -0.62
C ALA A 9 1.57 14.28 0.70
N TRP A 10 0.88 14.43 1.84
CA TRP A 10 1.48 14.24 3.18
C TRP A 10 1.89 12.77 3.46
N GLN A 11 1.25 11.79 2.82
CA GLN A 11 1.52 10.36 3.03
C GLN A 11 2.80 9.84 2.36
N LEU A 12 3.30 10.48 1.31
CA LEU A 12 4.63 10.16 0.76
C LEU A 12 5.75 10.95 1.43
N GLU A 13 5.48 12.18 1.88
CA GLU A 13 6.51 13.01 2.52
C GLU A 13 7.00 12.44 3.87
N SER A 14 6.13 11.75 4.60
CA SER A 14 6.48 11.06 5.85
C SER A 14 7.31 9.78 5.62
N LEU A 15 7.32 9.25 4.39
CA LEU A 15 8.17 8.13 3.97
C LEU A 15 9.44 8.60 3.24
N LEU A 16 9.53 9.87 2.82
CA LEU A 16 10.73 10.43 2.15
C LEU A 16 12.05 10.12 2.86
N PRO A 17 12.15 10.15 4.22
CA PRO A 17 13.38 9.79 4.90
C PRO A 17 13.81 8.33 4.69
N ILE A 18 12.85 7.43 4.41
CA ILE A 18 13.11 6.03 4.05
C ILE A 18 13.60 5.95 2.60
N PHE A 19 12.98 6.73 1.69
CA PHE A 19 13.35 6.80 0.28
C PHE A 19 14.76 7.38 0.02
N GLN A 20 15.27 8.23 0.91
CA GLN A 20 16.58 8.89 0.75
C GLN A 20 17.81 8.05 1.17
N ARG A 21 17.63 6.82 1.71
CA ARG A 21 18.75 6.04 2.28
C ARG A 21 19.61 5.22 1.31
N GLN A 22 19.23 5.07 0.04
CA GLN A 22 19.93 4.16 -0.90
C GLN A 22 20.18 4.84 -2.26
N PRO A 23 21.45 5.12 -2.66
CA PRO A 23 21.77 5.74 -3.95
C PRO A 23 21.32 4.91 -5.17
N SER A 24 21.33 3.58 -5.03
CA SER A 24 20.85 2.61 -6.02
C SER A 24 19.32 2.60 -6.14
N GLY A 25 18.60 2.86 -5.04
CA GLY A 25 17.14 2.92 -5.00
C GLY A 25 16.58 4.02 -5.91
N ASN A 26 17.28 5.16 -6.02
CA ASN A 26 16.83 6.29 -6.84
C ASN A 26 16.65 5.95 -8.33
N LYS A 27 17.48 5.05 -8.91
CA LYS A 27 17.31 4.65 -10.33
C LYS A 27 16.04 3.84 -10.53
N ILE A 28 15.78 2.86 -9.66
CA ILE A 28 14.59 2.01 -9.76
C ILE A 28 13.33 2.83 -9.44
N LEU A 29 13.37 3.72 -8.44
CA LEU A 29 12.25 4.59 -8.13
C LEU A 29 11.91 5.54 -9.28
N SER A 30 12.90 6.05 -10.02
CA SER A 30 12.66 6.81 -11.25
C SER A 30 12.02 5.95 -12.34
N GLN A 31 12.46 4.70 -12.52
CA GLN A 31 11.84 3.77 -13.48
C GLN A 31 10.39 3.41 -13.09
N LEU A 32 10.09 3.36 -11.79
CA LEU A 32 8.74 3.22 -11.26
C LEU A 32 7.91 4.53 -11.33
N ASN A 33 8.48 5.62 -11.86
CA ASN A 33 7.84 6.93 -11.91
C ASN A 33 7.41 7.46 -10.53
N LEU A 34 8.21 7.15 -9.49
CA LEU A 34 8.02 7.56 -8.10
C LEU A 34 9.10 8.57 -7.63
N HIS A 35 10.06 8.88 -8.50
CA HIS A 35 11.13 9.84 -8.22
C HIS A 35 11.53 10.59 -9.50
N GLY A 36 12.01 11.83 -9.36
CA GLY A 36 12.40 12.68 -10.47
C GLY A 36 11.32 13.68 -10.92
N GLU A 37 11.65 14.44 -11.96
CA GLU A 37 10.74 15.43 -12.55
C GLU A 37 9.56 14.73 -13.24
N GLY A 38 8.33 15.15 -12.94
CA GLY A 38 7.12 14.52 -13.47
C GLY A 38 6.66 13.24 -12.75
N ALA A 39 7.26 12.90 -11.61
CA ALA A 39 6.90 11.70 -10.84
C ALA A 39 5.41 11.64 -10.48
N VAL A 40 4.81 10.46 -10.63
CA VAL A 40 3.42 10.18 -10.25
C VAL A 40 3.41 9.49 -8.88
N LEU A 41 3.46 10.33 -7.84
CA LEU A 41 3.50 9.90 -6.44
C LEU A 41 2.20 9.21 -5.97
N LYS A 42 1.10 9.39 -6.71
CA LYS A 42 -0.16 8.74 -6.39
C LYS A 42 -0.06 7.23 -6.64
N VAL A 43 -0.27 6.46 -5.58
CA VAL A 43 -0.39 4.99 -5.60
C VAL A 43 -1.75 4.55 -5.08
N SER A 44 -2.16 3.32 -5.39
CA SER A 44 -3.45 2.75 -5.00
C SER A 44 -3.32 1.62 -3.96
N LEU A 45 -4.32 1.54 -3.08
CA LEU A 45 -4.56 0.44 -2.15
C LEU A 45 -5.94 -0.13 -2.48
N GLY A 46 -5.97 -1.30 -3.13
CA GLY A 46 -7.19 -1.88 -3.68
C GLY A 46 -7.62 -1.26 -5.02
N GLY A 47 -8.66 -1.86 -5.62
CA GLY A 47 -9.10 -1.54 -6.98
C GLY A 47 -9.04 -2.80 -7.85
N PRO A 48 -8.56 -2.72 -9.11
CA PRO A 48 -8.27 -3.89 -9.93
C PRO A 48 -7.22 -4.81 -9.28
N ASP A 49 -6.24 -4.21 -8.60
CA ASP A 49 -5.17 -4.89 -7.87
C ASP A 49 -5.33 -4.72 -6.36
N VAL A 50 -4.74 -5.63 -5.59
CA VAL A 50 -4.72 -5.56 -4.12
C VAL A 50 -3.86 -4.36 -3.65
N VAL A 51 -2.74 -4.10 -4.33
CA VAL A 51 -1.85 -2.97 -4.07
C VAL A 51 -1.24 -2.53 -5.40
N ASP A 52 -0.99 -1.23 -5.56
CA ASP A 52 -0.22 -0.73 -6.70
C ASP A 52 1.15 -1.42 -6.77
N GLY A 53 1.44 -2.07 -7.89
CA GLY A 53 2.71 -2.77 -8.08
C GLY A 53 3.92 -1.86 -7.90
N ARG A 54 3.81 -0.56 -8.25
CA ARG A 54 4.91 0.40 -8.07
C ARG A 54 5.20 0.64 -6.59
N LEU A 55 4.17 0.71 -5.75
CA LEU A 55 4.33 0.81 -4.30
C LEU A 55 5.04 -0.43 -3.76
N LEU A 56 4.62 -1.62 -4.21
CA LEU A 56 5.21 -2.88 -3.76
C LEU A 56 6.69 -3.00 -4.16
N ALA A 57 7.02 -2.72 -5.41
CA ALA A 57 8.38 -2.71 -5.91
C ALA A 57 9.26 -1.71 -5.14
N ALA A 58 8.74 -0.50 -4.92
CA ALA A 58 9.44 0.51 -4.15
C ALA A 58 9.74 0.05 -2.71
N LEU A 59 8.75 -0.51 -2.01
CA LEU A 59 8.96 -1.04 -0.65
C LEU A 59 9.99 -2.18 -0.62
N ARG A 60 9.95 -3.08 -1.60
CA ARG A 60 10.92 -4.17 -1.74
C ARG A 60 12.34 -3.64 -1.94
N VAL A 61 12.51 -2.65 -2.81
CA VAL A 61 13.82 -2.01 -3.06
C VAL A 61 14.34 -1.28 -1.82
N LEU A 62 13.47 -0.58 -1.10
CA LEU A 62 13.87 0.18 0.10
C LEU A 62 14.22 -0.69 1.30
N LEU A 63 13.58 -1.85 1.42
CA LEU A 63 13.73 -2.76 2.56
C LEU A 63 14.76 -3.86 2.30
N ALA A 64 15.31 -3.94 1.10
CA ALA A 64 16.38 -4.87 0.77
C ALA A 64 17.73 -4.35 1.27
N ASP A 65 18.48 -5.23 1.93
CA ASP A 65 19.83 -4.92 2.41
C ASP A 65 20.90 -5.06 1.32
N ASP A 66 20.61 -5.85 0.27
CA ASP A 66 21.52 -6.11 -0.87
C ASP A 66 20.99 -5.46 -2.16
N PRO A 67 21.57 -4.32 -2.59
CA PRO A 67 21.23 -3.69 -3.86
C PRO A 67 21.46 -4.61 -5.07
N GLU A 68 22.45 -5.50 -5.06
CA GLU A 68 22.73 -6.38 -6.19
C GLU A 68 21.64 -7.43 -6.36
N ALA A 69 21.07 -7.93 -5.26
CA ALA A 69 19.89 -8.79 -5.31
C ALA A 69 18.71 -8.10 -5.99
N VAL A 70 18.50 -6.80 -5.73
CA VAL A 70 17.43 -6.02 -6.38
C VAL A 70 17.63 -5.94 -7.89
N HIS A 71 18.85 -5.67 -8.37
CA HIS A 71 19.15 -5.51 -9.80
C HIS A 71 19.07 -6.81 -10.60
N LYS A 72 19.05 -7.99 -9.95
CA LYS A 72 18.87 -9.28 -10.62
C LYS A 72 17.44 -9.55 -11.08
N HIS A 73 16.47 -8.78 -10.59
CA HIS A 73 15.06 -8.94 -10.94
C HIS A 73 14.61 -7.82 -11.88
N ASP A 74 13.75 -8.17 -12.85
CA ASP A 74 13.06 -7.17 -13.65
C ASP A 74 11.95 -6.48 -12.83
N LEU A 75 11.52 -5.30 -13.30
CA LEU A 75 10.53 -4.50 -12.59
C LEU A 75 9.17 -5.20 -12.46
N ASN A 76 8.74 -5.99 -13.45
CA ASN A 76 7.44 -6.66 -13.37
C ASN A 76 7.44 -7.70 -12.24
N THR A 77 8.55 -8.43 -12.10
CA THR A 77 8.77 -9.35 -10.97
C THR A 77 8.72 -8.59 -9.63
N LEU A 78 9.37 -7.42 -9.53
CA LEU A 78 9.34 -6.60 -8.32
C LEU A 78 7.97 -5.95 -8.05
N MET A 79 7.13 -5.77 -9.06
CA MET A 79 5.78 -5.19 -8.94
C MET A 79 4.70 -6.24 -8.64
N SER A 80 4.97 -7.52 -8.90
CA SER A 80 3.96 -8.58 -8.78
C SER A 80 3.72 -9.06 -7.35
N LEU A 81 2.46 -9.38 -7.03
CA LEU A 81 2.02 -10.07 -5.82
C LEU A 81 1.95 -11.61 -6.01
N ASP A 82 2.65 -12.16 -7.00
CA ASP A 82 2.63 -13.61 -7.25
C ASP A 82 3.27 -14.43 -6.10
N VAL A 83 3.19 -15.76 -6.23
CA VAL A 83 3.74 -16.72 -5.24
C VAL A 83 5.27 -16.60 -5.12
N GLN A 84 5.95 -16.06 -6.14
CA GLN A 84 7.38 -15.85 -6.10
C GLN A 84 7.74 -14.74 -5.12
N VAL A 85 8.78 -14.99 -4.32
CA VAL A 85 9.26 -14.06 -3.30
C VAL A 85 10.64 -13.54 -3.73
N PRO A 86 10.71 -12.49 -4.57
CA PRO A 86 11.91 -12.18 -5.35
C PRO A 86 13.13 -11.86 -4.48
N LEU A 87 12.92 -11.12 -3.39
CA LEU A 87 14.00 -10.69 -2.48
C LEU A 87 14.01 -11.51 -1.17
N GLY A 88 13.37 -12.68 -1.18
CA GLY A 88 13.27 -13.57 -0.03
C GLY A 88 12.18 -13.20 0.99
N PRO A 89 11.80 -14.15 1.85
CA PRO A 89 10.62 -14.06 2.73
C PRO A 89 10.70 -12.93 3.75
N THR A 90 11.90 -12.54 4.18
CA THR A 90 12.10 -11.45 5.15
C THR A 90 11.74 -10.10 4.53
N VAL A 91 12.28 -9.77 3.35
CA VAL A 91 11.99 -8.50 2.65
C VAL A 91 10.51 -8.44 2.28
N GLU A 92 9.96 -9.54 1.77
CA GLU A 92 8.55 -9.61 1.40
C GLU A 92 7.63 -9.39 2.60
N ALA A 93 7.89 -10.08 3.73
CA ALA A 93 7.09 -9.91 4.92
C ALA A 93 7.20 -8.48 5.48
N SER A 94 8.37 -7.84 5.38
CA SER A 94 8.54 -6.42 5.77
C SER A 94 7.77 -5.49 4.86
N ALA A 95 7.85 -5.66 3.53
CA ALA A 95 7.11 -4.85 2.57
C ALA A 95 5.60 -4.96 2.79
N LEU A 96 5.08 -6.19 2.94
CA LEU A 96 3.66 -6.44 3.20
C LEU A 96 3.21 -5.86 4.56
N ARG A 97 4.04 -5.92 5.60
CA ARG A 97 3.74 -5.25 6.89
C ARG A 97 3.69 -3.74 6.75
N THR A 98 4.56 -3.14 5.93
CA THR A 98 4.49 -1.71 5.63
C THR A 98 3.18 -1.37 4.90
N VAL A 99 2.73 -2.20 3.95
CA VAL A 99 1.40 -2.03 3.32
C VAL A 99 0.28 -2.09 4.36
N LEU A 100 0.32 -3.01 5.32
CA LEU A 100 -0.66 -3.05 6.42
C LEU A 100 -0.63 -1.77 7.28
N ALA A 101 0.56 -1.25 7.59
CA ALA A 101 0.69 0.01 8.33
C ALA A 101 0.08 1.18 7.55
N LEU A 102 0.33 1.26 6.24
CA LEU A 102 -0.28 2.28 5.37
C LEU A 102 -1.81 2.18 5.32
N CYS A 103 -2.35 0.96 5.28
CA CYS A 103 -3.79 0.73 5.36
C CYS A 103 -4.38 1.18 6.71
N ALA A 104 -3.70 0.86 7.82
CA ALA A 104 -4.13 1.26 9.15
C ALA A 104 -4.11 2.79 9.32
N ILE A 105 -3.11 3.46 8.76
CA ILE A 105 -3.06 4.93 8.70
C ILE A 105 -4.22 5.43 7.84
N ALA A 106 -4.40 4.92 6.61
CA ALA A 106 -5.48 5.36 5.73
C ALA A 106 -6.89 5.24 6.37
N LEU A 107 -7.13 4.21 7.18
CA LEU A 107 -8.39 4.06 7.93
C LEU A 107 -8.56 5.09 9.05
N GLN A 108 -7.49 5.48 9.73
CA GLN A 108 -7.53 6.49 10.79
C GLN A 108 -7.85 7.90 10.27
N HIS A 109 -7.65 8.16 8.97
CA HIS A 109 -7.96 9.46 8.37
C HIS A 109 -9.46 9.67 8.11
N PHE A 110 -10.30 8.64 8.26
CA PHE A 110 -11.74 8.83 8.20
C PHE A 110 -12.26 9.36 9.53
N HIS A 111 -12.96 10.50 9.49
CA HIS A 111 -13.62 11.10 10.66
C HIS A 111 -14.76 10.26 11.26
N THR A 112 -15.16 9.16 10.61
CA THR A 112 -16.22 8.25 11.06
C THR A 112 -15.72 6.82 11.01
N LYS A 113 -16.29 5.93 11.83
CA LYS A 113 -16.08 4.48 11.74
C LYS A 113 -17.00 3.87 10.67
N ILE A 114 -16.83 2.58 10.39
CA ILE A 114 -17.71 1.81 9.49
C ILE A 114 -19.14 1.76 10.07
N MET A 115 -19.26 1.46 11.37
CA MET A 115 -20.56 1.39 12.05
C MET A 115 -21.30 2.72 12.04
N ASP A 116 -20.57 3.84 12.21
CA ASP A 116 -21.17 5.18 12.16
C ASP A 116 -21.76 5.46 10.77
N ASP A 117 -21.03 5.11 9.70
CA ASP A 117 -21.52 5.26 8.33
C ASP A 117 -22.73 4.36 8.04
N GLN A 118 -22.75 3.13 8.56
CA GLN A 118 -23.90 2.23 8.46
C GLN A 118 -25.12 2.78 9.19
N ALA A 119 -24.94 3.36 10.39
CA ALA A 119 -26.02 3.98 11.14
C ALA A 119 -26.60 5.20 10.39
N ILE A 120 -25.75 6.03 9.78
CA ILE A 120 -26.19 7.16 8.95
C ILE A 120 -27.05 6.67 7.78
N LEU A 121 -26.64 5.59 7.09
CA LEU A 121 -27.41 5.04 5.97
C LEU A 121 -28.75 4.43 6.42
N GLY A 122 -28.77 3.77 7.58
CA GLY A 122 -30.00 3.21 8.16
C GLY A 122 -31.04 4.28 8.51
N GLY A 123 -30.62 5.53 8.73
CA GLY A 123 -31.49 6.67 9.01
C GLY A 123 -32.17 7.29 7.79
N GLY A 124 -31.96 6.77 6.57
CA GLY A 124 -32.58 7.29 5.34
C GLY A 124 -32.22 8.74 5.02
N PRO A 125 -30.93 9.10 4.90
CA PRO A 125 -30.51 10.48 4.71
C PRO A 125 -30.85 10.97 3.29
N PRO A 126 -30.81 12.29 3.03
CA PRO A 126 -30.98 12.84 1.68
C PRO A 126 -29.99 12.21 0.68
N LEU A 127 -30.38 12.12 -0.59
CA LEU A 127 -29.62 11.41 -1.65
C LEU A 127 -28.14 11.81 -1.71
N ILE A 128 -27.83 13.11 -1.65
CA ILE A 128 -26.44 13.60 -1.71
C ILE A 128 -25.63 13.08 -0.51
N THR A 129 -26.20 13.11 0.68
CA THR A 129 -25.59 12.56 1.90
C THR A 129 -25.43 11.04 1.79
N GLN A 130 -26.45 10.34 1.28
CA GLN A 130 -26.41 8.90 1.07
C GLN A 130 -25.24 8.50 0.17
N LEU A 131 -25.10 9.14 -0.99
CA LEU A 131 -24.01 8.87 -1.94
C LEU A 131 -22.63 9.15 -1.33
N ALA A 132 -22.48 10.27 -0.62
CA ALA A 132 -21.23 10.62 0.05
C ALA A 132 -20.84 9.59 1.12
N VAL A 133 -21.81 9.12 1.91
CA VAL A 133 -21.59 8.10 2.95
C VAL A 133 -21.28 6.74 2.34
N GLN A 134 -22.00 6.32 1.29
CA GLN A 134 -21.73 5.06 0.58
C GLN A 134 -20.32 5.06 -0.02
N PHE A 135 -19.90 6.15 -0.65
CA PHE A 135 -18.57 6.25 -1.22
C PHE A 135 -17.47 6.18 -0.16
N ARG A 136 -17.67 6.86 0.98
CA ARG A 136 -16.75 6.80 2.12
C ARG A 136 -16.68 5.39 2.70
N LEU A 137 -17.82 4.74 2.89
CA LEU A 137 -17.92 3.38 3.40
C LEU A 137 -17.26 2.36 2.47
N GLN A 138 -17.47 2.50 1.16
CA GLN A 138 -16.82 1.66 0.15
C GLN A 138 -15.30 1.76 0.24
N LYS A 139 -14.74 2.97 0.37
CA LYS A 139 -13.29 3.16 0.54
C LYS A 139 -12.76 2.43 1.79
N LYS A 140 -13.47 2.50 2.91
CA LYS A 140 -13.07 1.79 4.13
C LYS A 140 -13.08 0.28 3.94
N PHE A 141 -14.14 -0.26 3.33
CA PHE A 141 -14.22 -1.70 3.05
C PHE A 141 -13.13 -2.16 2.10
N THR A 142 -12.82 -1.39 1.06
CA THR A 142 -11.69 -1.69 0.16
C THR A 142 -10.38 -1.79 0.94
N ILE A 143 -10.08 -0.84 1.84
CA ILE A 143 -8.86 -0.90 2.65
C ILE A 143 -8.86 -2.13 3.58
N VAL A 144 -10.00 -2.47 4.19
CA VAL A 144 -10.12 -3.66 5.05
C VAL A 144 -9.88 -4.95 4.25
N ASP A 145 -10.41 -5.06 3.03
CA ASP A 145 -10.19 -6.22 2.16
C ASP A 145 -8.71 -6.38 1.79
N VAL A 146 -8.04 -5.26 1.44
CA VAL A 146 -6.58 -5.24 1.22
C VAL A 146 -5.85 -5.74 2.47
N MET A 147 -6.19 -5.24 3.66
CA MET A 147 -5.56 -5.68 4.92
C MET A 147 -5.73 -7.19 5.14
N GLN A 148 -6.91 -7.75 4.86
CA GLN A 148 -7.18 -9.18 5.01
C GLN A 148 -6.38 -10.02 3.99
N ASN A 149 -6.29 -9.56 2.75
CA ASN A 149 -5.51 -10.20 1.69
C ASN A 149 -4.02 -10.27 2.05
N ILE A 150 -3.45 -9.11 2.40
CA ILE A 150 -2.04 -8.97 2.79
C ILE A 150 -1.74 -9.76 4.07
N SER A 151 -2.63 -9.74 5.06
CA SER A 151 -2.47 -10.54 6.29
C SER A 151 -2.43 -12.05 6.01
N ARG A 152 -3.23 -12.54 5.06
CA ARG A 152 -3.19 -13.94 4.62
C ARG A 152 -1.84 -14.29 4.02
N ARG A 153 -1.32 -13.42 3.14
CA ARG A 153 -0.04 -13.63 2.47
C ARG A 153 1.13 -13.67 3.45
N ILE A 154 1.16 -12.75 4.43
CA ILE A 154 2.19 -12.78 5.49
C ILE A 154 2.17 -14.10 6.27
N LYS A 155 0.99 -14.67 6.56
CA LYS A 155 0.89 -15.98 7.22
C LYS A 155 1.47 -17.11 6.37
N MET A 156 1.33 -17.04 5.05
CA MET A 156 1.89 -18.03 4.12
C MET A 156 3.42 -17.94 3.98
N LEU A 157 4.03 -16.80 4.33
CA LEU A 157 5.48 -16.62 4.34
C LEU A 157 6.16 -17.21 5.59
N SER A 158 5.40 -17.54 6.64
CA SER A 158 5.95 -18.21 7.80
C SER A 158 6.24 -19.67 7.43
N PRO A 159 7.47 -20.18 7.67
CA PRO A 159 7.74 -21.59 7.43
C PRO A 159 6.76 -22.42 8.25
N GLN A 160 6.06 -23.36 7.61
CA GLN A 160 5.40 -24.42 8.38
C GLN A 160 6.47 -25.02 9.28
N LYS A 161 6.22 -25.00 10.59
CA LYS A 161 7.05 -25.69 11.56
C LYS A 161 7.00 -27.16 11.16
N SER A 162 8.03 -27.67 10.48
CA SER A 162 8.18 -29.08 10.19
C SER A 162 8.26 -29.79 11.54
N THR A 163 7.16 -30.38 11.97
CA THR A 163 7.18 -31.40 13.03
C THR A 163 7.85 -32.62 12.43
N GLY A 164 9.17 -32.67 12.58
CA GLY A 164 9.93 -33.91 12.51
C GLY A 164 9.85 -34.66 13.84
#